data_AF-A0A944GN45-F1
#
_entry.id   AF-A0A944GN45-F1
#
_cell.length_a   1.000
_cell.length_b   1.000
_cell.length_c   1.000
_cell.angle_alpha   90.00
_cell.angle_beta   90.00
_cell.angle_gamma   90.00
#
_symmetry.space_group_name_H-M   'P 1'
#
loop_
_entity.id
_entity.type
_entity.pdbx_description
1 polymer ?
#
loop_
_entity_poly.entity_id
_entity_poly.type
_entity_poly.pdbx_seq_one_letter_code
_entity_poly.pdbx_strand_id
1 'polypeptide(L)'
;LTQSSFLLTADTVNEGYVRQIINLMQTTSGSYLLMSSLDISRRNLALNGKEIFAKVQAYAQYMRDEINEIGGYYAFSKELCDGGAFYDFDVTKLSIHTRDIGLAGIEVYDILRDRYGIQIEFGDIGNILAYVSIGDRELYLDRLIGALNDIKRIYSKDKTGMLDHEYINPIVRLSPQDAFYGNKKSVPIEESSGRISGEFVMCYPPGIPILAPGEQITDEILAYIKYAGDKGCFLTGTQDLEIKNIMILDD
;
A
#
# COMPACT_ATOMS: atom_id res chain seq x y z
N LEU A 1 -5.40 16.72 12.79
CA LEU A 1 -6.70 16.02 12.61
C LEU A 1 -6.79 15.52 11.18
N THR A 2 -7.72 14.61 10.86
CA THR A 2 -7.95 14.19 9.46
C THR A 2 -8.39 15.40 8.61
N GLN A 3 -8.25 15.32 7.27
CA GLN A 3 -8.52 16.42 6.32
C GLN A 3 -7.59 17.65 6.44
N SER A 4 -6.49 17.55 7.19
CA SER A 4 -5.53 18.62 7.38
C SER A 4 -4.23 18.35 6.61
N SER A 5 -3.72 19.32 5.85
CA SER A 5 -2.49 19.19 5.05
C SER A 5 -1.71 20.51 4.95
N PHE A 6 -0.43 20.42 4.63
CA PHE A 6 0.41 21.57 4.26
C PHE A 6 0.79 21.49 2.78
N LEU A 7 0.77 22.64 2.09
CA LEU A 7 1.39 22.79 0.78
C LEU A 7 2.67 23.61 0.95
N LEU A 8 3.81 23.01 0.64
CA LEU A 8 5.11 23.68 0.63
C LEU A 8 5.48 24.02 -0.81
N THR A 9 5.70 25.30 -1.09
CA THR A 9 6.06 25.79 -2.43
C THR A 9 7.51 26.25 -2.45
N ALA A 10 8.23 25.94 -3.53
CA ALA A 10 9.54 26.51 -3.77
C ALA A 10 9.43 28.04 -3.98
N ASP A 11 10.53 28.74 -3.74
CA ASP A 11 10.67 30.19 -3.94
C ASP A 11 10.50 30.63 -5.41
N THR A 12 10.66 29.71 -6.35
CA THR A 12 10.45 29.92 -7.80
C THR A 12 8.97 29.93 -8.21
N VAL A 13 8.05 29.54 -7.33
CA VAL A 13 6.62 29.44 -7.64
C VAL A 13 5.91 30.76 -7.31
N ASN A 14 5.09 31.27 -8.24
CA ASN A 14 4.33 32.50 -8.02
C ASN A 14 3.24 32.30 -6.96
N GLU A 15 3.38 32.96 -5.80
CA GLU A 15 2.45 32.87 -4.68
C GLU A 15 1.00 33.28 -5.05
N GLY A 16 0.85 34.33 -5.87
CA GLY A 16 -0.46 34.82 -6.30
C GLY A 16 -1.22 33.79 -7.15
N TYR A 17 -0.51 33.10 -8.04
CA TYR A 17 -1.06 32.03 -8.85
C TYR A 17 -1.47 30.82 -7.98
N VAL A 18 -0.61 30.39 -7.05
CA VAL A 18 -0.94 29.31 -6.12
C VAL A 18 -2.21 29.64 -5.33
N ARG A 19 -2.31 30.87 -4.80
CA ARG A 19 -3.48 31.33 -4.06
C ARG A 19 -4.74 31.31 -4.93
N GLN A 20 -4.66 31.74 -6.19
CA GLN A 20 -5.78 31.70 -7.13
C GLN A 20 -6.31 30.27 -7.31
N ILE A 21 -5.43 29.29 -7.53
CA ILE A 21 -5.81 27.89 -7.75
C ILE A 21 -6.38 27.27 -6.48
N ILE A 22 -5.76 27.51 -5.32
CA ILE A 22 -6.26 26.98 -4.04
C ILE A 22 -7.68 27.48 -3.74
N ASN A 23 -7.97 28.75 -4.03
CA ASN A 23 -9.29 29.33 -3.83
C ASN A 23 -10.40 28.69 -4.69
N LEU A 24 -10.06 27.99 -5.77
CA LEU A 24 -11.05 27.24 -6.57
C LEU A 24 -11.49 25.93 -5.91
N MET A 25 -10.64 25.36 -5.05
CA MET A 25 -10.83 24.03 -4.46
C MET A 25 -11.17 24.08 -2.97
N GLN A 26 -10.89 25.20 -2.29
CA GLN A 26 -11.13 25.35 -0.86
C GLN A 26 -12.50 25.96 -0.54
N THR A 27 -13.03 25.60 0.63
CA THR A 27 -14.16 26.29 1.24
C THR A 27 -13.76 27.71 1.66
N THR A 28 -14.68 28.67 1.53
CA THR A 28 -14.51 30.03 2.04
C THR A 28 -14.59 30.11 3.57
N SER A 29 -14.99 29.02 4.24
CA SER A 29 -15.13 28.90 5.69
C SER A 29 -14.34 27.70 6.24
N GLY A 30 -13.00 27.80 6.18
CA GLY A 30 -12.10 26.77 6.71
C GLY A 30 -12.31 26.49 8.21
N SER A 31 -12.18 25.23 8.61
CA SER A 31 -12.32 24.82 10.01
C SER A 31 -11.13 25.29 10.85
N TYR A 32 -11.38 26.19 11.79
CA TYR A 32 -10.36 26.69 12.73
C TYR A 32 -9.77 25.56 13.58
N LEU A 33 -10.56 24.55 13.91
CA LEU A 33 -10.07 23.38 14.65
C LEU A 33 -9.00 22.62 13.86
N LEU A 34 -9.21 22.43 12.56
CA LEU A 34 -8.23 21.77 11.69
C LEU A 34 -6.95 22.61 11.58
N MET A 35 -7.09 23.93 11.38
CA MET A 35 -5.96 24.86 11.32
C MET A 35 -5.15 24.88 12.61
N SER A 36 -5.81 24.96 13.77
CA SER A 36 -5.14 24.87 15.08
C SER A 36 -4.41 23.54 15.25
N SER A 37 -4.99 22.43 14.77
CA SER A 37 -4.33 21.13 14.85
C SER A 37 -3.03 21.07 14.03
N LEU A 38 -2.98 21.74 12.87
CA LEU A 38 -1.78 21.85 12.05
C LEU A 38 -0.71 22.70 12.72
N ASP A 39 -1.06 23.87 13.28
CA ASP A 39 -0.10 24.73 13.94
C ASP A 39 0.50 24.08 15.19
N ILE A 40 -0.31 23.39 15.99
CA ILE A 40 0.17 22.62 17.15
C ILE A 40 1.13 21.51 16.70
N SER A 41 0.77 20.77 15.65
CA SER A 41 1.62 19.68 15.11
C SER A 41 2.96 20.22 14.62
N ARG A 42 2.95 21.31 13.84
CA ARG A 42 4.16 22.00 13.36
C ARG A 42 5.01 22.51 14.52
N ARG A 43 4.41 23.15 15.52
CA ARG A 43 5.12 23.62 16.72
C ARG A 43 5.81 22.48 17.45
N ASN A 44 5.11 21.35 17.65
CA ASN A 44 5.68 20.20 18.33
C ASN A 44 6.87 19.62 17.56
N LEU A 45 6.76 19.48 16.23
CA LEU A 45 7.87 19.01 15.39
C LEU A 45 9.06 19.98 15.38
N ALA A 46 8.81 21.30 15.37
CA ALA A 46 9.87 22.30 15.41
C ALA A 46 10.67 22.29 16.72
N LEU A 47 9.99 22.04 17.85
CA LEU A 47 10.62 22.04 19.18
C LEU A 47 11.22 20.69 19.56
N ASN A 48 10.50 19.60 19.27
CA ASN A 48 10.78 18.26 19.81
C ASN A 48 11.01 17.20 18.71
N GLY A 49 10.93 17.57 17.43
CA GLY A 49 10.90 16.61 16.32
C GLY A 49 12.09 15.66 16.26
N LYS A 50 13.30 16.14 16.54
CA LYS A 50 14.52 15.30 16.53
C LYS A 50 14.44 14.16 17.54
N GLU A 51 14.04 14.46 18.78
CA GLU A 51 13.90 13.46 19.84
C GLU A 51 12.74 12.49 19.54
N ILE A 52 11.61 13.04 19.08
CA ILE A 52 10.44 12.25 18.70
C ILE A 52 10.81 11.21 17.62
N PHE A 53 11.46 11.63 16.54
CA PHE A 53 11.83 10.71 15.46
C PHE A 53 12.98 9.77 15.85
N ALA A 54 13.93 10.19 16.69
CA ALA A 54 14.94 9.28 17.24
C ALA A 54 14.29 8.13 18.03
N LYS A 55 13.25 8.45 18.82
CA LYS A 55 12.47 7.44 19.55
C LYS A 55 11.71 6.50 18.60
N VAL A 56 11.03 7.04 17.59
CA VAL A 56 10.32 6.22 16.59
C VAL A 56 11.27 5.28 15.85
N GLN A 57 12.46 5.77 15.48
CA GLN A 57 13.50 4.96 14.85
C GLN A 57 13.99 3.84 15.77
N ALA A 58 14.21 4.14 17.06
CA ALA A 58 14.61 3.14 18.04
C ALA A 58 13.53 2.04 18.22
N TYR A 59 12.25 2.43 18.27
CA TYR A 59 11.14 1.48 18.35
C TYR A 59 11.04 0.60 17.10
N ALA A 60 11.15 1.20 15.91
CA ALA A 60 11.12 0.45 14.67
C ALA A 60 12.29 -0.53 14.58
N GLN A 61 13.48 -0.12 15.03
CA GLN A 61 14.65 -1.01 15.06
C GLN A 61 14.48 -2.15 16.07
N TYR A 62 14.05 -1.86 17.30
CA TYR A 62 13.77 -2.89 18.31
C TYR A 62 12.79 -3.95 17.78
N MET A 63 11.66 -3.53 17.22
CA MET A 63 10.71 -4.47 16.64
C MET A 63 11.30 -5.27 15.49
N ARG A 64 12.10 -4.63 14.64
CA ARG A 64 12.74 -5.30 13.51
C ARG A 64 13.67 -6.42 13.98
N ASP A 65 14.49 -6.14 14.99
CA ASP A 65 15.42 -7.10 15.58
C ASP A 65 14.63 -8.27 16.20
N GLU A 66 13.65 -7.99 17.06
CA GLU A 66 12.83 -9.02 17.72
C GLU A 66 12.03 -9.88 16.72
N ILE A 67 11.47 -9.27 15.66
CA ILE A 67 10.71 -10.00 14.64
C ILE A 67 11.62 -10.92 13.81
N ASN A 68 12.83 -10.47 13.49
CA ASN A 68 13.80 -11.31 12.78
C ASN A 68 14.26 -12.49 13.65
N GLU A 69 14.39 -12.30 14.97
CA GLU A 69 14.72 -13.38 15.92
C GLU A 69 13.61 -14.44 16.05
N ILE A 70 12.33 -14.09 15.80
CA ILE A 70 11.25 -15.10 15.70
C ILE A 70 11.58 -16.14 14.61
N GLY A 71 12.20 -15.70 13.51
CA GLY A 71 12.51 -16.49 12.32
C GLY A 71 11.30 -16.77 11.43
N GLY A 72 11.49 -16.95 10.13
CA GLY A 72 10.40 -17.14 9.15
C GLY A 72 9.68 -15.85 8.74
N TYR A 73 9.90 -14.77 9.47
CA TYR A 73 9.66 -13.41 9.01
C TYR A 73 10.99 -12.79 8.57
N TYR A 74 10.91 -11.83 7.66
CA TYR A 74 12.05 -10.96 7.34
C TYR A 74 11.59 -9.51 7.38
N ALA A 75 11.87 -8.86 8.51
CA ALA A 75 11.66 -7.44 8.72
C ALA A 75 12.90 -6.70 8.21
N PHE A 76 12.83 -6.23 6.96
CA PHE A 76 13.99 -5.67 6.27
C PHE A 76 14.22 -4.19 6.58
N SER A 77 15.42 -3.72 6.26
CA SER A 77 15.84 -2.32 6.37
C SER A 77 16.87 -1.93 5.31
N LYS A 78 17.89 -1.16 5.72
CA LYS A 78 18.94 -0.60 4.87
C LYS A 78 19.89 -1.64 4.27
N GLU A 79 19.84 -2.89 4.72
CA GLU A 79 20.62 -3.99 4.13
C GLU A 79 20.26 -4.27 2.67
N LEU A 80 19.09 -3.83 2.20
CA LEU A 80 18.70 -3.87 0.79
C LEU A 80 19.26 -2.70 -0.05
N CYS A 81 19.87 -1.69 0.59
CA CYS A 81 20.41 -0.53 -0.13
C CYS A 81 21.64 -0.90 -0.94
N ASP A 82 21.51 -0.81 -2.27
CA ASP A 82 22.55 -1.08 -3.25
C ASP A 82 23.22 0.21 -3.80
N GLY A 83 22.70 1.38 -3.42
CA GLY A 83 23.15 2.68 -3.92
C GLY A 83 22.73 2.97 -5.37
N GLY A 84 21.94 2.10 -5.98
CA GLY A 84 21.39 2.21 -7.32
C GLY A 84 19.86 2.37 -7.27
N ALA A 85 19.14 1.32 -7.62
CA ALA A 85 17.68 1.34 -7.63
C ALA A 85 17.10 1.45 -6.21
N PHE A 86 17.81 0.93 -5.21
CA PHE A 86 17.45 1.03 -3.81
C PHE A 86 18.48 1.90 -3.07
N TYR A 87 18.29 3.23 -3.15
CA TYR A 87 19.27 4.18 -2.64
C TYR A 87 19.28 4.32 -1.11
N ASP A 88 18.10 4.49 -0.49
CA ASP A 88 17.95 4.56 0.97
C ASP A 88 16.58 4.00 1.39
N PHE A 89 16.44 3.69 2.68
CA PHE A 89 15.23 3.12 3.26
C PHE A 89 14.73 3.96 4.43
N ASP A 90 13.43 4.26 4.44
CA ASP A 90 12.77 4.88 5.59
C ASP A 90 12.61 3.84 6.71
N VAL A 91 13.56 3.85 7.64
CA VAL A 91 13.63 2.90 8.76
C VAL A 91 12.42 2.94 9.70
N THR A 92 11.60 4.00 9.64
CA THR A 92 10.36 4.12 10.44
C THR A 92 9.21 3.28 9.89
N LYS A 93 9.35 2.80 8.65
CA LYS A 93 8.43 1.88 7.99
C LYS A 93 8.83 0.45 8.37
N LEU A 94 7.94 -0.27 9.05
CA LEU A 94 8.17 -1.66 9.42
C LEU A 94 7.51 -2.57 8.40
N SER A 95 8.23 -2.84 7.30
CA SER A 95 7.85 -3.82 6.29
C SER A 95 8.37 -5.20 6.68
N ILE A 96 7.50 -6.22 6.63
CA ILE A 96 7.81 -7.58 7.07
C ILE A 96 7.34 -8.57 6.02
N HIS A 97 8.26 -9.34 5.44
CA HIS A 97 7.93 -10.46 4.58
C HIS A 97 7.32 -11.60 5.39
N THR A 98 6.20 -12.16 4.90
CA THR A 98 5.45 -13.23 5.58
C THR A 98 5.44 -14.55 4.80
N ARG A 99 6.01 -14.57 3.59
CA ARG A 99 5.94 -15.73 2.68
C ARG A 99 6.62 -16.97 3.25
N ASP A 100 7.69 -16.81 4.03
CA ASP A 100 8.46 -17.94 4.57
C ASP A 100 7.72 -18.70 5.69
N ILE A 101 6.65 -18.12 6.26
CA ILE A 101 5.70 -18.87 7.10
C ILE A 101 4.51 -19.44 6.31
N GLY A 102 4.51 -19.29 4.98
CA GLY A 102 3.48 -19.80 4.08
C GLY A 102 2.21 -18.96 4.00
N LEU A 103 2.21 -17.72 4.52
CA LEU A 103 1.04 -16.85 4.54
C LEU A 103 1.26 -15.61 3.66
N ALA A 104 0.24 -15.24 2.88
CA ALA A 104 0.20 -13.92 2.27
C ALA A 104 0.06 -12.85 3.35
N GLY A 105 0.56 -11.65 3.07
CA GLY A 105 0.48 -10.53 3.99
C GLY A 105 -0.97 -10.19 4.38
N ILE A 106 -1.90 -10.26 3.43
CA ILE A 106 -3.34 -10.06 3.69
C ILE A 106 -3.92 -11.10 4.67
N GLU A 107 -3.46 -12.36 4.62
CA GLU A 107 -3.89 -13.40 5.57
C GLU A 107 -3.39 -13.05 6.98
N VAL A 108 -2.13 -12.61 7.12
CA VAL A 108 -1.55 -12.18 8.40
C VAL A 108 -2.26 -10.93 8.93
N TYR A 109 -2.56 -9.98 8.04
CA TYR A 109 -3.33 -8.77 8.34
C TYR A 109 -4.71 -9.11 8.94
N ASP A 110 -5.47 -9.99 8.29
CA ASP A 110 -6.80 -10.38 8.78
C ASP A 110 -6.72 -11.10 10.14
N ILE A 111 -5.71 -11.96 10.34
CA ILE A 111 -5.50 -12.63 11.63
C ILE A 111 -5.16 -11.61 12.73
N LEU A 112 -4.24 -10.67 12.47
CA LEU A 112 -3.88 -9.60 13.42
C LEU A 112 -5.11 -8.77 13.81
N ARG A 113 -5.92 -8.37 12.81
CA ARG A 113 -7.15 -7.59 13.03
C ARG A 113 -8.19 -8.38 13.82
N ASP A 114 -8.56 -9.56 13.34
CA ASP A 114 -9.75 -10.28 13.82
C ASP A 114 -9.50 -11.10 15.09
N ARG A 115 -8.26 -11.55 15.33
CA ARG A 115 -7.90 -12.37 16.50
C ARG A 115 -7.20 -11.58 17.59
N TYR A 116 -6.35 -10.63 17.22
CA TYR A 116 -5.50 -9.90 18.18
C TYR A 116 -5.95 -8.45 18.40
N GLY A 117 -6.89 -7.94 17.58
CA GLY A 117 -7.33 -6.55 17.63
C GLY A 117 -6.20 -5.57 17.32
N ILE A 118 -5.26 -5.98 16.45
CA ILE A 118 -4.10 -5.18 16.04
C ILE A 118 -4.33 -4.72 14.61
N GLN A 119 -4.47 -3.41 14.44
CA GLN A 119 -4.61 -2.77 13.14
C GLN A 119 -3.22 -2.31 12.68
N ILE A 120 -2.71 -2.94 11.63
CA ILE A 120 -1.54 -2.48 10.88
C ILE A 120 -2.00 -1.68 9.64
N GLU A 121 -1.06 -1.16 8.86
CA GLU A 121 -1.40 -0.33 7.70
C GLU A 121 -2.04 -1.18 6.59
N PHE A 122 -1.35 -2.22 6.13
CA PHE A 122 -1.89 -3.16 5.14
C PHE A 122 -1.12 -4.48 5.13
N GLY A 123 -1.71 -5.48 4.46
CA GLY A 123 -1.04 -6.70 4.01
C GLY A 123 -1.27 -6.92 2.53
N ASP A 124 -0.21 -7.14 1.77
CA ASP A 124 -0.27 -7.49 0.35
C ASP A 124 -0.06 -9.01 0.15
N ILE A 125 0.34 -9.45 -1.04
CA ILE A 125 0.55 -10.88 -1.34
C ILE A 125 1.81 -11.48 -0.69
N GLY A 126 2.77 -10.67 -0.23
CA GLY A 126 4.04 -11.11 0.32
C GLY A 126 4.45 -10.46 1.65
N ASN A 127 3.84 -9.34 2.00
CA ASN A 127 4.31 -8.42 3.03
C ASN A 127 3.16 -7.90 3.88
N ILE A 128 3.47 -7.63 5.14
CA ILE A 128 2.70 -6.67 5.93
C ILE A 128 3.51 -5.40 6.12
N LEU A 129 2.81 -4.27 6.22
CA LEU A 129 3.38 -2.98 6.59
C LEU A 129 2.73 -2.51 7.89
N ALA A 130 3.57 -2.22 8.89
CA ALA A 130 3.16 -1.53 10.10
C ALA A 130 3.81 -0.13 10.15
N TYR A 131 3.04 0.84 10.63
CA TYR A 131 3.54 2.19 10.88
C TYR A 131 3.85 2.39 12.35
N VAL A 132 5.10 2.71 12.63
CA VAL A 132 5.54 3.16 13.95
C VAL A 132 5.43 4.67 13.99
N SER A 133 4.66 5.17 14.94
CA SER A 133 4.29 6.56 15.04
C SER A 133 4.69 7.16 16.37
N ILE A 134 4.57 8.48 16.45
CA ILE A 134 4.81 9.27 17.67
C ILE A 134 3.86 8.91 18.83
N GLY A 135 2.74 8.23 18.54
CA GLY A 135 1.74 7.82 19.52
C GLY A 135 1.98 6.46 20.15
N ASP A 136 2.96 5.70 19.63
CA ASP A 136 3.18 4.32 20.05
C ASP A 136 3.92 4.20 21.38
N ARG A 137 3.76 3.03 22.00
CA ARG A 137 4.29 2.69 23.33
C ARG A 137 4.86 1.28 23.28
N GLU A 138 5.86 1.00 24.12
CA GLU A 138 6.53 -0.31 24.20
C GLU A 138 5.54 -1.47 24.30
N LEU A 139 4.50 -1.33 25.13
CA LEU A 139 3.42 -2.32 25.25
C LEU A 139 2.78 -2.70 23.90
N TYR A 140 2.60 -1.76 22.98
CA TYR A 140 2.00 -2.04 21.66
C TYR A 140 2.98 -2.74 20.73
N LEU A 141 4.28 -2.43 20.84
CA LEU A 141 5.36 -3.11 20.12
C LEU A 141 5.39 -4.59 20.52
N ASP A 142 5.45 -4.86 21.82
CA ASP A 142 5.51 -6.22 22.36
C ASP A 142 4.25 -7.03 22.03
N ARG A 143 3.08 -6.37 21.98
CA ARG A 143 1.83 -7.02 21.55
C ARG A 143 1.89 -7.47 20.09
N LEU A 144 2.46 -6.65 19.19
CA LEU A 144 2.63 -7.03 17.78
C LEU A 144 3.65 -8.17 17.64
N ILE A 145 4.79 -8.07 18.31
CA ILE A 145 5.83 -9.12 18.31
C ILE A 145 5.25 -10.45 18.81
N GLY A 146 4.55 -10.43 19.94
CA GLY A 146 3.90 -11.61 20.51
C GLY A 146 2.83 -12.21 19.59
N ALA A 147 2.02 -11.36 18.95
CA ALA A 147 1.02 -11.82 17.98
C ALA A 147 1.66 -12.48 16.76
N LEU A 148 2.73 -11.91 16.20
CA LEU A 148 3.45 -12.52 15.07
C LEU A 148 4.06 -13.88 15.43
N ASN A 149 4.64 -14.00 16.64
CA ASN A 149 5.17 -15.28 17.12
C ASN A 149 4.07 -16.34 17.25
N ASP A 150 2.92 -15.98 17.83
CA ASP A 150 1.77 -16.88 17.93
C ASP A 150 1.20 -17.24 16.54
N ILE A 151 1.12 -16.28 15.62
CA ILE A 151 0.64 -16.51 14.25
C ILE A 151 1.49 -17.54 13.54
N LYS A 152 2.82 -17.37 13.59
CA LYS A 152 3.75 -18.37 13.07
C LYS A 152 3.49 -19.74 13.69
N ARG A 153 3.42 -19.84 15.02
CA ARG A 153 3.23 -21.14 15.69
C ARG A 153 1.93 -21.85 15.28
N ILE A 154 0.84 -21.12 15.08
CA ILE A 154 -0.50 -21.69 14.91
C ILE A 154 -0.86 -21.87 13.43
N TYR A 155 -0.44 -20.94 12.57
CA TYR A 155 -0.93 -20.83 11.19
C TYR A 155 0.14 -21.08 10.12
N SER A 156 1.40 -21.33 10.50
CA SER A 156 2.44 -21.66 9.52
C SER A 156 2.06 -22.86 8.67
N LYS A 157 2.28 -22.72 7.36
CA LYS A 157 2.02 -23.75 6.36
C LYS A 157 3.13 -23.79 5.32
N ASP A 158 3.08 -24.79 4.44
CA ASP A 158 4.04 -24.89 3.35
C ASP A 158 3.86 -23.72 2.37
N LYS A 159 4.99 -23.15 1.91
CA LYS A 159 5.02 -21.99 1.00
C LYS A 159 4.82 -22.36 -0.47
N THR A 160 4.69 -23.66 -0.77
CA THR A 160 4.49 -24.16 -2.13
C THR A 160 3.26 -23.53 -2.79
N GLY A 161 3.45 -22.95 -3.98
CA GLY A 161 2.37 -22.34 -4.77
C GLY A 161 2.09 -20.86 -4.48
N MET A 162 2.87 -20.19 -3.63
CA MET A 162 2.75 -18.74 -3.45
C MET A 162 3.39 -17.98 -4.64
N LEU A 163 2.60 -17.15 -5.34
CA LEU A 163 3.10 -16.34 -6.47
C LEU A 163 4.23 -15.42 -6.02
N ASP A 164 5.37 -15.45 -6.70
CA ASP A 164 6.60 -14.73 -6.33
C ASP A 164 6.76 -13.37 -7.02
N HIS A 165 5.76 -12.94 -7.79
CA HIS A 165 5.89 -11.79 -8.68
C HIS A 165 4.96 -10.67 -8.21
N GLU A 166 5.53 -9.61 -7.65
CA GLU A 166 4.79 -8.39 -7.26
C GLU A 166 4.52 -7.46 -8.45
N TYR A 167 5.25 -7.61 -9.57
CA TYR A 167 5.14 -6.71 -10.71
C TYR A 167 5.14 -7.45 -12.05
N ILE A 168 4.02 -7.38 -12.75
CA ILE A 168 3.87 -7.86 -14.13
C ILE A 168 4.18 -6.69 -15.04
N ASN A 169 5.14 -6.85 -15.95
CA ASN A 169 5.48 -5.79 -16.89
C ASN A 169 4.32 -5.58 -17.89
N PRO A 170 3.69 -4.39 -17.93
CA PRO A 170 2.54 -4.18 -18.77
C PRO A 170 2.94 -4.08 -20.25
N ILE A 171 2.07 -4.56 -21.13
CA ILE A 171 2.20 -4.36 -22.57
C ILE A 171 1.29 -3.19 -22.97
N VAL A 172 1.85 -1.98 -22.98
CA VAL A 172 1.10 -0.76 -23.32
C VAL A 172 0.82 -0.70 -24.83
N ARG A 173 -0.44 -0.54 -25.21
CA ARG A 173 -0.90 -0.39 -26.61
C ARG A 173 -1.40 1.02 -26.91
N LEU A 174 -2.05 1.67 -25.95
CA LEU A 174 -2.64 2.99 -26.08
C LEU A 174 -2.39 3.83 -24.82
N SER A 175 -2.57 5.14 -24.94
CA SER A 175 -2.59 6.00 -23.76
C SER A 175 -3.81 5.69 -22.89
N PRO A 176 -3.73 5.86 -21.55
CA PRO A 176 -4.90 5.69 -20.70
C PRO A 176 -6.06 6.60 -21.08
N GLN A 177 -5.79 7.80 -21.60
CA GLN A 177 -6.82 8.72 -22.06
C GLN A 177 -7.57 8.17 -23.27
N ASP A 178 -6.86 7.72 -24.30
CA ASP A 178 -7.47 7.19 -25.52
C ASP A 178 -8.28 5.93 -25.21
N ALA A 179 -7.74 5.04 -24.37
CA ALA A 179 -8.45 3.84 -23.96
C ALA A 179 -9.65 4.14 -23.06
N PHE A 180 -9.57 5.17 -22.21
CA PHE A 180 -10.68 5.55 -21.35
C PHE A 180 -11.86 6.14 -22.14
N TYR A 181 -11.60 6.94 -23.17
CA TYR A 181 -12.64 7.55 -24.02
C TYR A 181 -13.01 6.72 -25.26
N GLY A 182 -12.29 5.63 -25.53
CA GLY A 182 -12.58 4.72 -26.62
C GLY A 182 -13.92 3.98 -26.47
N ASN A 183 -14.41 3.44 -27.58
CA ASN A 183 -15.56 2.52 -27.56
C ASN A 183 -15.17 1.22 -26.87
N LYS A 184 -16.05 0.72 -25.99
CA LYS A 184 -15.78 -0.45 -25.16
C LYS A 184 -16.94 -1.42 -25.22
N LYS A 185 -16.61 -2.70 -25.08
CA LYS A 185 -17.56 -3.78 -24.83
C LYS A 185 -17.17 -4.57 -23.58
N SER A 186 -18.18 -5.15 -22.95
CA SER A 186 -18.00 -6.05 -21.81
C SER A 186 -17.80 -7.48 -22.30
N VAL A 187 -16.79 -8.17 -21.79
CA VAL A 187 -16.53 -9.60 -22.07
C VAL A 187 -16.21 -10.34 -20.77
N PRO A 188 -16.45 -11.67 -20.69
CA PRO A 188 -15.97 -12.47 -19.58
C PRO A 188 -14.46 -12.30 -19.39
N ILE A 189 -14.01 -12.14 -18.13
CA ILE A 189 -12.61 -11.84 -17.85
C ILE A 189 -11.67 -12.96 -18.33
N GLU A 190 -12.12 -14.21 -18.28
CA GLU A 190 -11.38 -15.38 -18.73
C GLU A 190 -11.17 -15.40 -20.26
N GLU A 191 -12.01 -14.70 -21.02
CA GLU A 191 -11.95 -14.61 -22.49
C GLU A 191 -11.25 -13.33 -22.98
N SER A 192 -10.76 -12.49 -22.05
CA SER A 192 -10.21 -11.17 -22.37
C SER A 192 -8.72 -11.19 -22.75
N SER A 193 -8.05 -12.34 -22.65
CA SER A 193 -6.63 -12.47 -23.00
C SER A 193 -6.34 -12.00 -24.43
N GLY A 194 -5.28 -11.21 -24.58
CA GLY A 194 -4.86 -10.59 -25.83
C GLY A 194 -5.60 -9.30 -26.20
N ARG A 195 -6.66 -8.92 -25.48
CA ARG A 195 -7.44 -7.68 -25.74
C ARG A 195 -6.83 -6.49 -25.02
N ILE A 196 -7.24 -5.28 -25.41
CA ILE A 196 -6.81 -4.02 -24.76
C ILE A 196 -7.84 -3.66 -23.69
N SER A 197 -7.39 -3.45 -22.46
CA SER A 197 -8.25 -3.03 -21.36
C SER A 197 -8.83 -1.64 -21.61
N GLY A 198 -10.13 -1.48 -21.35
CA GLY A 198 -10.85 -0.20 -21.36
C GLY A 198 -11.09 0.37 -19.97
N GLU A 199 -10.69 -0.34 -18.91
CA GLU A 199 -10.87 0.05 -17.51
C GLU A 199 -9.68 -0.39 -16.64
N PHE A 200 -9.71 -0.02 -15.36
CA PHE A 200 -8.69 -0.42 -14.39
C PHE A 200 -9.06 -1.73 -13.72
N VAL A 201 -8.04 -2.54 -13.38
CA VAL A 201 -8.16 -3.57 -12.35
C VAL A 201 -7.09 -3.29 -11.31
N MET A 202 -7.50 -2.94 -10.09
CA MET A 202 -6.63 -2.59 -8.98
C MET A 202 -6.74 -3.63 -7.88
N CYS A 203 -5.61 -4.02 -7.30
CA CYS A 203 -5.56 -4.92 -6.15
C CYS A 203 -5.41 -4.12 -4.86
N TYR A 204 -6.33 -4.33 -3.92
CA TYR A 204 -6.29 -3.73 -2.60
C TYR A 204 -6.27 -4.81 -1.49
N PRO A 205 -5.35 -4.74 -0.51
CA PRO A 205 -4.25 -3.77 -0.42
C PRO A 205 -3.10 -4.10 -1.40
N PRO A 206 -2.22 -3.14 -1.72
CA PRO A 206 -2.18 -1.74 -1.26
C PRO A 206 -3.00 -0.76 -2.12
N GLY A 207 -3.65 -1.20 -3.20
CA GLY A 207 -4.38 -0.35 -4.14
C GLY A 207 -3.60 -0.01 -5.40
N ILE A 208 -2.69 -0.90 -5.83
CA ILE A 208 -1.89 -0.71 -7.05
C ILE A 208 -2.64 -1.31 -8.24
N PRO A 209 -2.65 -0.64 -9.40
CA PRO A 209 -3.18 -1.21 -10.64
C PRO A 209 -2.42 -2.49 -11.03
N ILE A 210 -3.16 -3.59 -11.20
CA ILE A 210 -2.69 -4.78 -11.93
C ILE A 210 -2.76 -4.51 -13.44
N LEU A 211 -3.79 -3.77 -13.85
CA LEU A 211 -4.08 -3.45 -15.24
C LEU A 211 -4.66 -2.04 -15.34
N ALA A 212 -4.16 -1.26 -16.29
CA ALA A 212 -4.66 0.07 -16.63
C ALA A 212 -5.32 0.10 -18.01
N PRO A 213 -6.23 1.06 -18.28
CA PRO A 213 -6.77 1.28 -19.62
C PRO A 213 -5.64 1.49 -20.64
N GLY A 214 -5.73 0.80 -21.78
CA GLY A 214 -4.74 0.88 -22.86
C GLY A 214 -3.64 -0.17 -22.78
N GLU A 215 -3.59 -0.96 -21.71
CA GLU A 215 -2.70 -2.11 -21.59
C GLU A 215 -3.35 -3.37 -22.18
N GLN A 216 -2.53 -4.24 -22.77
CA GLN A 216 -2.98 -5.54 -23.26
C GLN A 216 -3.10 -6.52 -22.08
N ILE A 217 -4.25 -7.18 -21.99
CA ILE A 217 -4.52 -8.23 -21.02
C ILE A 217 -3.72 -9.47 -21.41
N THR A 218 -2.92 -10.01 -20.50
CA THR A 218 -2.13 -11.22 -20.69
C THR A 218 -2.61 -12.34 -19.78
N ASP A 219 -2.29 -13.59 -20.11
CA ASP A 219 -2.61 -14.74 -19.26
C ASP A 219 -1.97 -14.63 -17.86
N GLU A 220 -0.80 -13.99 -17.77
CA GLU A 220 -0.12 -13.71 -16.50
C GLU A 220 -0.92 -12.74 -15.62
N ILE A 221 -1.46 -11.68 -16.21
CA ILE A 221 -2.35 -10.72 -15.52
C ILE A 221 -3.60 -11.44 -15.01
N LEU A 222 -4.23 -12.27 -15.86
CA LEU A 222 -5.42 -13.03 -15.48
C LEU A 222 -5.14 -14.01 -14.32
N ALA A 223 -3.99 -14.70 -14.37
CA ALA A 223 -3.57 -15.59 -13.30
C ALA A 223 -3.34 -14.84 -11.98
N TYR A 224 -2.76 -13.64 -12.04
CA TYR A 224 -2.53 -12.80 -10.86
C TYR A 224 -3.83 -12.25 -10.28
N ILE A 225 -4.75 -11.76 -11.10
CA ILE A 225 -6.09 -11.29 -10.66
C ILE A 225 -6.79 -12.42 -9.89
N LYS A 226 -6.81 -13.63 -10.47
CA LYS A 226 -7.42 -14.79 -9.82
C LYS A 226 -6.74 -15.11 -8.48
N TYR A 227 -5.42 -15.19 -8.47
CA TYR A 227 -4.66 -15.48 -7.25
C TYR A 227 -4.91 -14.44 -6.15
N ALA A 228 -4.90 -13.15 -6.48
CA ALA A 228 -5.15 -12.07 -5.53
C ALA A 228 -6.56 -12.18 -4.92
N GLY A 229 -7.58 -12.45 -5.75
CA GLY A 229 -8.94 -12.70 -5.29
C GLY A 229 -9.04 -13.91 -4.35
N ASP A 230 -8.41 -15.03 -4.71
CA ASP A 230 -8.38 -16.26 -3.89
C ASP A 230 -7.67 -16.07 -2.54
N LYS A 231 -6.72 -15.14 -2.46
CA LYS A 231 -6.02 -14.77 -1.22
C LYS A 231 -6.77 -13.76 -0.35
N GLY A 232 -7.91 -13.25 -0.81
CA GLY A 232 -8.73 -12.31 -0.06
C GLY A 232 -8.39 -10.84 -0.31
N CYS A 233 -7.59 -10.52 -1.33
CA CYS A 233 -7.45 -9.14 -1.77
C CYS A 233 -8.76 -8.66 -2.43
N PHE A 234 -9.13 -7.41 -2.16
CA PHE A 234 -10.22 -6.73 -2.82
C PHE A 234 -9.77 -6.22 -4.18
N LEU A 235 -10.43 -6.66 -5.22
CA LEU A 235 -10.19 -6.18 -6.57
C LEU A 235 -11.20 -5.07 -6.90
N THR A 236 -10.74 -3.96 -7.47
CA THR A 236 -11.55 -2.76 -7.73
C THR A 236 -11.18 -2.10 -9.06
N GLY A 237 -11.95 -1.09 -9.48
CA GLY A 237 -11.70 -0.30 -10.69
C GLY A 237 -12.50 -0.74 -11.91
N THR A 238 -13.02 -1.97 -11.89
CA THR A 238 -13.94 -2.50 -12.89
C THR A 238 -15.36 -2.00 -12.71
N GLN A 239 -16.12 -1.92 -13.80
CA GLN A 239 -17.55 -1.65 -13.74
C GLN A 239 -18.33 -2.80 -13.07
N ASP A 240 -17.89 -4.04 -13.28
CA ASP A 240 -18.41 -5.22 -12.59
C ASP A 240 -17.68 -5.43 -11.26
N LEU A 241 -18.39 -5.27 -10.14
CA LEU A 241 -17.84 -5.39 -8.79
C LEU A 241 -17.44 -6.83 -8.44
N GLU A 242 -18.02 -7.84 -9.11
CA GLU A 242 -17.65 -9.24 -8.92
C GLU A 242 -16.51 -9.68 -9.86
N ILE A 243 -16.11 -8.81 -10.79
CA ILE A 243 -15.02 -9.04 -11.76
C ILE A 243 -15.25 -10.32 -12.58
N LYS A 244 -16.53 -10.58 -12.92
CA LYS A 244 -16.87 -11.66 -13.87
C LYS A 244 -16.64 -11.18 -15.30
N ASN A 245 -16.85 -9.89 -15.54
CA ASN A 245 -16.63 -9.26 -16.83
C ASN A 245 -15.65 -8.09 -16.71
N ILE A 246 -14.99 -7.80 -17.82
CA ILE A 246 -14.09 -6.66 -17.99
C ILE A 246 -14.46 -5.89 -19.26
N MET A 247 -14.35 -4.56 -19.18
CA MET A 247 -14.48 -3.68 -20.34
C MET A 247 -13.19 -3.70 -21.15
N ILE A 248 -13.28 -4.12 -22.41
CA ILE A 248 -12.18 -4.06 -23.39
C ILE A 248 -12.50 -3.04 -24.47
N LEU A 249 -11.48 -2.50 -25.14
CA LEU A 249 -11.70 -1.70 -26.34
C LEU A 249 -12.27 -2.55 -27.46
N ASP A 250 -13.22 -1.95 -28.20
CA ASP A 250 -13.68 -2.51 -29.46
C ASP A 250 -12.57 -2.45 -30.51
N ASP A 251 -12.54 -3.49 -31.37
CA ASP A 251 -11.59 -3.62 -32.48
C ASP A 251 -11.81 -2.51 -33.54
#